data_AF-A0A835RJQ7-F1
#
_entry.id   AF-A0A835RJQ7-F1
#
_cell.length_a   1.000
_cell.length_b   1.000
_cell.length_c   1.000
_cell.angle_alpha   90.00
_cell.angle_beta   90.00
_cell.angle_gamma   90.00
#
_symmetry.space_group_name_H-M   'P 1'
#
loop_
_entity.id
_entity.type
_entity.pdbx_description
1 polymer ?
#
loop_
_entity_poly.entity_id
_entity_poly.type
_entity_poly.pdbx_seq_one_letter_code
_entity_poly.pdbx_strand_id
1 'polypeptide(L)'
;MKVAVVSRSGREVIKGGIELDNSATVGDLQLAIYSRNKKFYPARQRLTLLLKPGEKGKPVVLNPQKNLSDYADGNTKSLTVVFKDLGPQVSYRTLFFWEYLGPLVIYPIFYFFPVYKYVGYEQKRVIHPVQTYGMYYWCFHYLKRILETFFVHRFSHATSPLSNVFRNCAYYWTFGTYVAYYVNHPLYTPVSETQWKIGFILGLIFQVSNFYCHIILKNLRNPNGSGGYQIPQGFLFNIVTCANYTTEIYQWVGFNIATQTVAGILFLIAATGIMLNWAVAKHRRLKKLFDGKEGRPKYPRRWVILPPIF
;
A
#
# COMPACT_ATOMS: atom_id res chain seq x y z
N MET A 1 -17.96 -16.14 -29.02
CA MET A 1 -18.74 -15.07 -28.37
C MET A 1 -18.38 -13.70 -28.94
N LYS A 2 -19.37 -12.86 -29.25
CA LYS A 2 -19.16 -11.46 -29.67
C LYS A 2 -19.20 -10.53 -28.46
N VAL A 3 -18.16 -9.76 -28.23
CA VAL A 3 -18.07 -8.85 -27.08
C VAL A 3 -18.15 -7.39 -27.55
N ALA A 4 -19.20 -6.69 -27.17
CA ALA A 4 -19.33 -5.25 -27.38
C ALA A 4 -18.56 -4.49 -26.29
N VAL A 5 -17.60 -3.66 -26.69
CA VAL A 5 -16.77 -2.87 -25.77
C VAL A 5 -17.22 -1.42 -25.83
N VAL A 6 -17.96 -0.99 -24.81
CA VAL A 6 -18.57 0.34 -24.75
C VAL A 6 -17.99 1.18 -23.63
N SER A 7 -18.07 2.50 -23.76
CA SER A 7 -17.77 3.44 -22.68
C SER A 7 -18.95 3.55 -21.71
N ARG A 8 -18.78 4.29 -20.61
CA ARG A 8 -19.88 4.53 -19.66
C ARG A 8 -21.08 5.26 -20.25
N SER A 9 -20.87 6.07 -21.29
CA SER A 9 -21.96 6.76 -22.01
C SER A 9 -22.57 5.90 -23.12
N GLY A 10 -22.22 4.61 -23.21
CA GLY A 10 -22.71 3.70 -24.23
C GLY A 10 -22.00 3.79 -25.58
N ARG A 11 -21.10 4.77 -25.77
CA ARG A 11 -20.32 4.89 -27.02
C ARG A 11 -19.38 3.72 -27.20
N GLU A 12 -19.38 3.09 -28.37
CA GLU A 12 -18.42 2.04 -28.73
C GLU A 12 -16.98 2.54 -28.65
N VAL A 13 -16.15 1.84 -27.86
CA VAL A 13 -14.71 2.10 -27.75
C VAL A 13 -13.97 1.35 -28.86
N ILE A 14 -14.43 0.14 -29.18
CA ILE A 14 -13.95 -0.66 -30.30
C ILE A 14 -15.13 -0.87 -31.26
N LYS A 15 -15.03 -0.27 -32.45
CA LYS A 15 -16.08 -0.35 -33.47
C LYS A 15 -16.32 -1.81 -33.88
N GLY A 16 -17.58 -2.23 -33.91
CA GLY A 16 -17.99 -3.57 -34.33
C GLY A 16 -17.77 -4.69 -33.30
N GLY A 17 -17.26 -4.36 -32.11
CA GLY A 17 -16.96 -5.32 -31.05
C GLY A 17 -15.77 -6.23 -31.37
N ILE A 18 -15.57 -7.24 -30.53
CA ILE A 18 -14.49 -8.23 -30.67
C ILE A 18 -15.10 -9.62 -30.62
N GLU A 19 -14.80 -10.45 -31.62
CA GLU A 19 -15.16 -11.85 -31.62
C GLU A 19 -14.03 -12.66 -31.00
N LEU A 20 -14.38 -13.49 -30.02
CA LEU A 20 -13.47 -14.36 -29.30
C LEU A 20 -14.06 -15.75 -29.18
N ASP A 21 -13.21 -16.76 -28.98
CA ASP A 21 -13.66 -18.11 -28.68
C ASP A 21 -14.46 -18.16 -27.37
N ASN A 22 -15.32 -19.17 -27.22
CA ASN A 22 -16.14 -19.30 -26.02
C ASN A 22 -15.31 -19.67 -24.77
N SER A 23 -14.12 -20.22 -24.96
CA SER A 23 -13.13 -20.50 -23.91
C SER A 23 -12.21 -19.30 -23.61
N ALA A 24 -12.38 -18.17 -24.31
CA ALA A 24 -11.51 -17.01 -24.12
C ALA A 24 -11.69 -16.38 -22.73
N THR A 25 -10.56 -15.95 -22.18
CA THR A 25 -10.50 -15.27 -20.90
C THR A 25 -10.73 -13.77 -21.05
N VAL A 26 -10.99 -13.12 -19.93
CA VAL A 26 -11.00 -11.63 -19.87
C VAL A 26 -9.63 -11.07 -20.26
N GLY A 27 -8.53 -11.77 -19.98
CA GLY A 27 -7.18 -11.40 -20.43
C GLY A 27 -7.04 -11.38 -21.96
N ASP A 28 -7.61 -12.37 -22.65
CA ASP A 28 -7.59 -12.44 -24.11
C ASP A 28 -8.36 -11.28 -24.74
N LEU A 29 -9.49 -10.89 -24.12
CA LEU A 29 -10.22 -9.68 -24.51
C LEU A 29 -9.37 -8.41 -24.33
N GLN A 30 -8.64 -8.29 -23.23
CA GLN A 30 -7.74 -7.15 -23.03
C GLN A 30 -6.64 -7.11 -24.10
N LEU A 31 -6.06 -8.26 -24.46
CA LEU A 31 -5.07 -8.36 -25.53
C LEU A 31 -5.66 -8.00 -26.89
N ALA A 32 -6.89 -8.44 -27.18
CA ALA A 32 -7.58 -8.10 -28.43
C ALA A 32 -7.87 -6.59 -28.52
N ILE A 33 -8.29 -5.95 -27.43
CA ILE A 33 -8.45 -4.48 -27.35
C ILE A 33 -7.11 -3.79 -27.61
N TYR A 34 -6.03 -4.28 -27.01
CA TYR A 34 -4.68 -3.74 -27.21
C TYR A 34 -4.19 -3.89 -28.66
N SER A 35 -4.48 -5.01 -29.31
CA SER A 35 -4.14 -5.23 -30.71
C SER A 35 -4.86 -4.26 -31.65
N ARG A 36 -6.11 -3.90 -31.34
CA ARG A 36 -6.88 -2.88 -32.07
C ARG A 36 -6.41 -1.46 -31.77
N ASN A 37 -5.98 -1.18 -30.55
CA ASN A 37 -5.47 0.12 -30.15
C ASN A 37 -4.31 0.00 -29.14
N LYS A 38 -3.09 0.20 -29.63
CA LYS A 38 -1.85 0.07 -28.84
C LYS A 38 -1.76 1.05 -27.66
N LYS A 39 -2.58 2.10 -27.60
CA LYS A 39 -2.67 2.97 -26.43
C LYS A 39 -3.20 2.24 -25.18
N PHE A 40 -4.09 1.26 -25.38
CA PHE A 40 -4.81 0.58 -24.31
C PHE A 40 -4.15 -0.76 -23.99
N TYR A 41 -2.94 -0.75 -23.45
CA TYR A 41 -2.30 -1.97 -22.97
C TYR A 41 -3.08 -2.58 -21.78
N PRO A 42 -3.04 -3.91 -21.56
CA PRO A 42 -3.96 -4.60 -20.64
C PRO A 42 -4.09 -3.98 -19.23
N ALA A 43 -2.99 -3.59 -18.60
CA ALA A 43 -3.01 -3.00 -17.26
C ALA A 43 -3.73 -1.65 -17.19
N ARG A 44 -3.82 -0.89 -18.29
CA ARG A 44 -4.55 0.38 -18.39
C ARG A 44 -6.07 0.19 -18.51
N GLN A 45 -6.51 -1.02 -18.81
CA GLN A 45 -7.92 -1.33 -19.07
C GLN A 45 -8.61 -1.79 -17.79
N ARG A 46 -9.72 -1.14 -17.43
CA ARG A 46 -10.67 -1.68 -16.46
C ARG A 46 -11.97 -2.03 -17.17
N LEU A 47 -12.29 -3.32 -17.17
CA LEU A 47 -13.51 -3.86 -17.75
C LEU A 47 -14.51 -4.17 -16.63
N THR A 48 -15.74 -3.71 -16.79
CA THR A 48 -16.83 -3.98 -15.86
C THR A 48 -18.08 -4.42 -16.58
N LEU A 49 -18.93 -5.19 -15.91
CA LEU A 49 -20.27 -5.47 -16.41
C LEU A 49 -21.12 -4.20 -16.44
N LEU A 50 -22.04 -4.15 -17.41
CA LEU A 50 -23.03 -3.10 -17.51
C LEU A 50 -24.03 -3.28 -16.37
N LEU A 51 -24.30 -2.22 -15.60
CA LEU A 51 -25.33 -2.26 -14.56
C LEU A 51 -26.70 -2.35 -15.24
N LYS A 52 -27.57 -3.26 -14.77
CA LYS A 52 -28.93 -3.34 -15.29
C LYS A 52 -29.70 -2.06 -14.89
N PRO A 53 -30.59 -1.51 -15.74
CA PRO A 53 -31.38 -0.33 -15.39
C PRO A 53 -32.13 -0.54 -14.06
N GLY A 54 -31.89 0.30 -13.06
CA GLY A 54 -32.49 0.19 -11.73
C GLY A 54 -31.61 -0.46 -10.64
N GLU A 55 -30.50 -1.13 -10.99
CA GLU A 55 -29.55 -1.64 -10.01
C GLU A 55 -28.72 -0.52 -9.38
N LYS A 56 -28.91 -0.28 -8.08
CA LYS A 56 -28.05 0.61 -7.28
C LYS A 56 -26.86 -0.20 -6.76
N GLY A 57 -25.68 -0.06 -7.38
CA GLY A 57 -24.49 -0.79 -6.96
C GLY A 57 -23.18 -0.36 -7.64
N LYS A 58 -22.05 -0.86 -7.13
CA LYS A 58 -20.77 -0.75 -7.85
C LYS A 58 -20.72 -1.82 -8.94
N PRO A 59 -20.37 -1.47 -10.19
CA PRO A 59 -20.33 -2.44 -11.27
C PRO A 59 -19.27 -3.51 -10.99
N VAL A 60 -19.60 -4.76 -11.32
CA VAL A 60 -18.71 -5.92 -11.13
C VAL A 60 -17.51 -5.77 -12.04
N VAL A 61 -16.31 -5.83 -11.46
CA VAL A 61 -15.05 -5.79 -12.21
C VAL A 61 -14.73 -7.18 -12.71
N LEU A 62 -14.44 -7.30 -14.01
CA LEU A 62 -14.07 -8.56 -14.63
C LEU A 62 -12.66 -8.97 -14.20
N ASN A 63 -12.49 -10.25 -13.88
CA ASN A 63 -11.20 -10.81 -13.48
C ASN A 63 -10.46 -11.32 -14.73
N PRO A 64 -9.24 -10.83 -15.05
CA PRO A 64 -8.46 -11.28 -16.21
C PRO A 64 -8.26 -12.79 -16.31
N GLN A 65 -8.21 -13.50 -15.17
CA GLN A 65 -7.99 -14.95 -15.14
C GLN A 65 -9.26 -15.80 -15.31
N LYS A 66 -10.45 -15.17 -15.34
CA LYS A 66 -11.72 -15.90 -15.52
C LYS A 66 -12.14 -15.92 -16.98
N ASN A 67 -12.92 -16.94 -17.34
CA ASN A 67 -13.50 -17.05 -18.66
C ASN A 67 -14.60 -15.99 -18.85
N LEU A 68 -14.74 -15.49 -20.07
CA LEU A 68 -15.81 -14.54 -20.40
C LEU A 68 -17.19 -15.18 -20.25
N SER A 69 -17.29 -16.50 -20.46
CA SER A 69 -18.50 -17.30 -20.24
C SER A 69 -19.03 -17.22 -18.81
N ASP A 70 -18.15 -17.11 -17.80
CA ASP A 70 -18.55 -17.03 -16.38
C ASP A 70 -19.34 -15.75 -16.08
N TYR A 71 -19.27 -14.76 -16.98
CA TYR A 71 -19.91 -13.46 -16.86
C TYR A 71 -21.07 -13.27 -17.84
N ALA A 72 -21.33 -14.25 -18.70
CA ALA A 72 -22.46 -14.21 -19.63
C ALA A 72 -23.68 -14.85 -18.97
N ASP A 73 -24.83 -14.16 -19.01
CA ASP A 73 -26.11 -14.78 -18.63
C ASP A 73 -26.38 -15.92 -19.64
N GLY A 74 -26.53 -17.14 -19.11
CA GLY A 74 -26.32 -18.46 -19.74
C GLY A 74 -27.11 -18.85 -21.00
N ASN A 75 -27.20 -17.97 -21.99
CA ASN A 75 -27.59 -18.29 -23.38
C ASN A 75 -27.29 -17.17 -24.41
N THR A 76 -26.54 -16.12 -24.04
CA THR A 76 -26.26 -15.01 -24.96
C THR A 76 -24.92 -15.17 -25.67
N LYS A 77 -24.95 -15.27 -27.02
CA LYS A 77 -23.75 -15.22 -27.88
C LYS A 77 -23.04 -13.85 -27.83
N SER A 78 -23.64 -12.86 -27.17
CA SER A 78 -23.16 -11.49 -27.07
C SER A 78 -23.01 -11.01 -25.63
N LEU A 79 -21.84 -10.51 -25.26
CA LEU A 79 -21.56 -9.88 -23.96
C LEU A 79 -21.26 -8.39 -24.16
N THR A 80 -21.85 -7.52 -23.34
CA THR A 80 -21.50 -6.08 -23.35
C THR A 80 -20.66 -5.74 -22.13
N VAL A 81 -19.47 -5.21 -22.36
CA VAL A 81 -18.54 -4.79 -21.32
C VAL A 81 -18.29 -3.30 -21.37
N VAL A 82 -18.26 -2.67 -20.19
CA VAL A 82 -17.92 -1.26 -20.05
C VAL A 82 -16.41 -1.14 -19.87
N PHE A 83 -15.77 -0.45 -20.80
CA PHE A 83 -14.37 -0.09 -20.77
C PHE A 83 -14.16 1.24 -20.05
N LYS A 84 -13.20 1.25 -19.13
CA LYS A 84 -12.67 2.46 -18.52
C LYS A 84 -11.16 2.50 -18.69
N ASP A 85 -10.68 3.60 -19.27
CA ASP A 85 -9.25 3.94 -19.30
C ASP A 85 -8.80 4.41 -17.89
N LEU A 86 -7.81 3.72 -17.31
CA LEU A 86 -7.21 4.08 -16.03
C LEU A 86 -6.05 5.09 -16.14
N GLY A 87 -5.61 5.40 -17.36
CA GLY A 87 -4.40 6.17 -17.64
C GLY A 87 -3.11 5.37 -17.42
N PRO A 88 -1.93 6.01 -17.49
CA PRO A 88 -0.64 5.36 -17.27
C PRO A 88 -0.57 4.63 -15.93
N GLN A 89 -0.24 3.35 -15.99
CA GLN A 89 -0.13 2.44 -14.84
C GLN A 89 1.30 1.98 -14.64
N VAL A 90 1.68 1.80 -13.38
CA VAL A 90 2.96 1.22 -12.95
C VAL A 90 2.74 0.06 -11.99
N SER A 91 3.73 -0.82 -11.86
CA SER A 91 3.65 -1.92 -10.89
C SER A 91 3.67 -1.36 -9.46
N TYR A 92 2.99 -2.05 -8.52
CA TYR A 92 3.09 -1.69 -7.10
C TYR A 92 4.52 -1.78 -6.56
N ARG A 93 5.33 -2.71 -7.06
CA ARG A 93 6.75 -2.82 -6.69
C ARG A 93 7.51 -1.54 -7.03
N THR A 94 7.32 -1.02 -8.25
CA THR A 94 7.92 0.24 -8.69
C THR A 94 7.45 1.41 -7.84
N LEU A 95 6.15 1.49 -7.57
CA LEU A 95 5.59 2.56 -6.74
C LEU A 95 6.21 2.58 -5.35
N PHE A 96 6.20 1.44 -4.65
CA PHE A 96 6.75 1.35 -3.29
C PHE A 96 8.27 1.53 -3.25
N PHE A 97 8.99 1.06 -4.27
CA PHE A 97 10.44 1.31 -4.36
C PHE A 97 10.76 2.80 -4.34
N TRP A 98 10.16 3.59 -5.23
CA TRP A 98 10.42 5.04 -5.30
C TRP A 98 9.91 5.80 -4.08
N GLU A 99 8.76 5.37 -3.54
CA GLU A 99 8.22 5.90 -2.29
C GLU A 99 9.22 5.81 -1.13
N TYR A 100 9.87 4.64 -0.96
CA TYR A 100 10.78 4.37 0.15
C TYR A 100 12.24 4.76 -0.13
N LEU A 101 12.64 4.86 -1.40
CA LEU A 101 14.01 5.22 -1.78
C LEU A 101 14.38 6.64 -1.31
N GLY A 102 13.45 7.59 -1.43
CA GLY A 102 13.69 8.98 -1.01
C GLY A 102 14.11 9.09 0.46
N PRO A 103 13.27 8.67 1.41
CA PRO A 103 13.64 8.71 2.83
C PRO A 103 14.92 7.95 3.17
N LEU A 104 15.23 6.87 2.44
CA LEU A 104 16.47 6.11 2.62
C LEU A 104 17.71 6.91 2.20
N VAL A 105 17.63 7.69 1.12
CA VAL A 105 18.75 8.48 0.59
C VAL A 105 18.85 9.86 1.24
N ILE A 106 17.71 10.52 1.44
CA ILE A 106 17.62 11.89 1.97
C ILE A 106 18.14 11.95 3.41
N TYR A 107 17.80 10.98 4.26
CA TYR A 107 18.20 11.05 5.66
C TYR A 107 19.73 11.02 5.85
N PRO A 108 20.48 10.10 5.22
CA PRO A 108 21.95 10.15 5.20
C PRO A 108 22.54 11.45 4.66
N ILE A 109 21.87 12.13 3.71
CA ILE A 109 22.35 13.43 3.20
C ILE A 109 22.45 14.45 4.34
N PHE A 110 21.41 14.56 5.17
CA PHE A 110 21.44 15.43 6.36
C PHE A 110 22.41 14.96 7.44
N TYR A 111 22.72 13.67 7.52
CA TYR A 111 23.66 13.15 8.51
C TYR A 111 25.13 13.37 8.10
N PHE A 112 25.52 12.99 6.88
CA PHE A 112 26.92 12.98 6.44
C PHE A 112 27.38 14.29 5.80
N PHE A 113 26.50 15.01 5.10
CA PHE A 113 26.89 16.21 4.35
C PHE A 113 26.64 17.49 5.15
N PRO A 114 27.40 18.56 4.89
CA PRO A 114 27.28 19.83 5.61
C PRO A 114 26.08 20.67 5.12
N VAL A 115 24.90 20.07 5.00
CA VAL A 115 23.67 20.72 4.50
C VAL A 115 23.36 22.00 5.28
N TYR A 116 23.59 21.99 6.59
CA TYR A 116 23.31 23.12 7.48
C TYR A 116 24.17 24.36 7.22
N LYS A 117 25.36 24.21 6.62
CA LYS A 117 26.18 25.37 6.22
C LYS A 117 25.48 26.21 5.15
N TYR A 118 24.82 25.55 4.20
CA TYR A 118 24.09 26.23 3.12
C TYR A 118 22.80 26.91 3.58
N VAL A 119 22.34 26.62 4.80
CA VAL A 119 21.17 27.26 5.42
C VAL A 119 21.56 28.14 6.62
N GLY A 120 22.82 28.59 6.69
CA GLY A 120 23.27 29.63 7.61
C GLY A 120 23.85 29.15 8.95
N TYR A 121 24.07 27.84 9.13
CA TYR A 121 24.73 27.32 10.34
C TYR A 121 26.22 27.04 10.08
N GLU A 122 27.07 27.98 10.46
CA GLU A 122 28.52 27.91 10.26
C GLU A 122 29.27 27.11 11.35
N GLN A 123 28.60 26.82 12.47
CA GLN A 123 29.20 26.12 13.60
C GLN A 123 29.61 24.67 13.26
N LYS A 124 30.70 24.20 13.87
CA LYS A 124 31.08 22.78 13.82
C LYS A 124 29.98 21.95 14.48
N ARG A 125 29.27 21.15 13.68
CA ARG A 125 28.23 20.24 14.15
C ARG A 125 28.84 19.13 15.01
N VAL A 126 28.43 19.06 16.27
CA VAL A 126 28.66 17.90 17.14
C VAL A 126 27.58 16.86 16.83
N ILE A 127 28.00 15.62 16.58
CA ILE A 127 27.07 14.52 16.32
C ILE A 127 26.91 13.72 17.62
N HIS A 128 25.70 13.72 18.16
CA HIS A 128 25.37 12.91 19.33
C HIS A 128 25.09 11.45 18.95
N PRO A 129 25.36 10.47 19.83
CA PRO A 129 25.10 9.06 19.55
C PRO A 129 23.67 8.79 19.07
N VAL A 130 22.66 9.42 19.69
CA VAL A 130 21.24 9.27 19.30
C VAL A 130 20.98 9.65 17.84
N GLN A 131 21.72 10.60 17.26
CA GLN A 131 21.59 10.98 15.84
C GLN A 131 22.16 9.87 14.94
N THR A 132 23.29 9.28 15.32
CA THR A 132 23.89 8.12 14.62
C THR A 132 22.96 6.91 14.66
N TYR A 133 22.44 6.56 15.84
CA TYR A 133 21.48 5.45 15.97
C TYR A 133 20.15 5.75 15.28
N GLY A 134 19.69 7.02 15.30
CA GLY A 134 18.51 7.47 14.55
C GLY A 134 18.68 7.29 13.05
N MET A 135 19.86 7.60 12.51
CA MET A 135 20.22 7.36 11.11
C MET A 135 20.19 5.87 10.77
N TYR A 136 20.83 5.03 11.58
CA TYR A 136 20.81 3.58 11.36
C TYR A 136 19.39 3.00 11.44
N TYR A 137 18.62 3.38 12.46
CA TYR A 137 17.24 2.95 12.62
C TYR A 137 16.38 3.32 11.40
N TRP A 138 16.48 4.58 10.97
CA TRP A 138 15.73 5.10 9.82
C TRP A 138 16.10 4.39 8.52
N CYS A 139 17.40 4.23 8.26
CA CYS A 139 17.88 3.55 7.06
C CYS A 139 17.49 2.07 7.09
N PHE A 140 17.63 1.40 8.23
CA PHE A 140 17.18 0.02 8.40
C PHE A 140 15.68 -0.12 8.14
N HIS A 141 14.87 0.84 8.59
CA HIS A 141 13.44 0.87 8.28
C HIS A 141 13.17 0.89 6.79
N TYR A 142 13.64 1.90 6.07
CA TYR A 142 13.31 2.04 4.66
C TYR A 142 13.98 0.98 3.79
N LEU A 143 15.18 0.51 4.15
CA LEU A 143 15.81 -0.64 3.49
C LEU A 143 14.96 -1.90 3.65
N LYS A 144 14.53 -2.22 4.88
CA LYS A 144 13.61 -3.33 5.14
C LYS A 144 12.34 -3.20 4.30
N ARG A 145 11.69 -2.02 4.25
CA ARG A 145 10.47 -1.79 3.45
C ARG A 145 10.69 -2.02 1.95
N ILE A 146 11.85 -1.63 1.43
CA ILE A 146 12.24 -1.91 0.04
C ILE A 146 12.42 -3.42 -0.17
N LEU A 147 13.17 -4.11 0.69
CA LEU A 147 13.37 -5.55 0.60
C LEU A 147 12.04 -6.32 0.71
N GLU A 148 11.16 -5.94 1.64
CA GLU A 148 9.82 -6.52 1.76
C GLU A 148 9.01 -6.35 0.46
N THR A 149 9.12 -5.19 -0.19
CA THR A 149 8.42 -4.92 -1.45
C THR A 149 8.80 -5.88 -2.57
N PHE A 150 10.08 -6.26 -2.65
CA PHE A 150 10.56 -7.18 -3.68
C PHE A 150 10.40 -8.65 -3.30
N PHE A 151 10.66 -9.01 -2.04
CA PHE A 151 10.83 -10.41 -1.62
C PHE A 151 9.69 -10.98 -0.75
N VAL A 152 8.87 -10.11 -0.14
CA VAL A 152 7.81 -10.53 0.79
C VAL A 152 6.41 -10.23 0.24
N HIS A 153 6.14 -9.00 -0.19
CA HIS A 153 4.80 -8.57 -0.54
C HIS A 153 4.24 -9.30 -1.77
N ARG A 154 2.99 -9.78 -1.62
CA ARG A 154 2.16 -10.33 -2.70
C ARG A 154 0.96 -9.41 -2.92
N PHE A 155 0.97 -8.65 -4.00
CA PHE A 155 -0.06 -7.65 -4.30
C PHE A 155 -1.30 -8.30 -4.93
N SER A 156 -2.49 -7.83 -4.54
CA SER A 156 -3.77 -8.29 -5.10
C SER A 156 -4.10 -7.68 -6.44
N HIS A 157 -3.59 -6.47 -6.68
CA HIS A 157 -3.70 -5.75 -7.94
C HIS A 157 -2.32 -5.65 -8.55
N ALA A 158 -2.22 -5.83 -9.86
CA ALA A 158 -0.92 -5.80 -10.55
C ALA A 158 -0.32 -4.38 -10.58
N THR A 159 -1.17 -3.36 -10.71
CA THR A 159 -0.72 -2.00 -11.01
C THR A 159 -1.51 -0.90 -10.28
N SER A 160 -0.91 0.29 -10.25
CA SER A 160 -1.44 1.52 -9.69
C SER A 160 -1.24 2.68 -10.69
N PRO A 161 -2.13 3.69 -10.69
CA PRO A 161 -1.93 4.91 -11.46
C PRO A 161 -0.58 5.58 -11.19
N LEU A 162 0.11 6.03 -12.24
CA LEU A 162 1.42 6.69 -12.14
C LEU A 162 1.38 7.94 -11.25
N SER A 163 0.29 8.69 -11.25
CA SER A 163 0.10 9.86 -10.38
C SER A 163 0.20 9.52 -8.89
N ASN A 164 -0.12 8.29 -8.48
CA ASN A 164 0.04 7.84 -7.10
C ASN A 164 1.51 7.75 -6.70
N VAL A 165 2.44 7.47 -7.63
CA VAL A 165 3.87 7.46 -7.34
C VAL A 165 4.32 8.84 -6.88
N PHE A 166 3.98 9.89 -7.64
CA PHE A 166 4.35 11.25 -7.30
C PHE A 166 3.74 11.71 -5.98
N ARG A 167 2.44 11.43 -5.76
CA ARG A 167 1.78 11.77 -4.48
C ARG A 167 2.45 11.07 -3.30
N ASN A 168 2.75 9.79 -3.43
CA ASN A 168 3.36 9.03 -2.35
C ASN A 168 4.81 9.48 -2.12
N CYS A 169 5.61 9.68 -3.16
CA CYS A 169 6.96 10.24 -3.05
C CYS A 169 6.93 11.61 -2.37
N ALA A 170 6.03 12.52 -2.78
CA ALA A 170 5.90 13.82 -2.14
C ALA A 170 5.64 13.70 -0.63
N TYR A 171 4.71 12.83 -0.21
CA TYR A 171 4.44 12.59 1.21
C TYR A 171 5.68 12.04 1.94
N TYR A 172 6.22 10.90 1.48
CA TYR A 172 7.30 10.21 2.18
C TYR A 172 8.60 11.02 2.18
N TRP A 173 8.96 11.64 1.06
CA TRP A 173 10.20 12.38 0.92
C TRP A 173 10.15 13.70 1.70
N THR A 174 8.98 14.36 1.75
CA THR A 174 8.80 15.56 2.58
C THR A 174 8.94 15.25 4.06
N PHE A 175 8.23 14.22 4.56
CA PHE A 175 8.38 13.83 5.96
C PHE A 175 9.78 13.29 6.26
N GLY A 176 10.40 12.56 5.33
CA GLY A 176 11.79 12.11 5.46
C GLY A 176 12.77 13.26 5.56
N THR A 177 12.61 14.29 4.72
CA THR A 177 13.39 15.54 4.79
C THR A 177 13.16 16.25 6.11
N TYR A 178 11.90 16.41 6.53
CA TYR A 178 11.53 17.14 7.74
C TYR A 178 12.09 16.47 9.00
N VAL A 179 11.91 15.15 9.15
CA VAL A 179 12.47 14.43 10.30
C VAL A 179 14.00 14.41 10.25
N ALA A 180 14.60 14.18 9.08
CA ALA A 180 16.06 14.20 8.93
C ALA A 180 16.65 15.55 9.32
N TYR A 181 16.04 16.65 8.88
CA TYR A 181 16.47 18.02 9.20
C TYR A 181 16.48 18.27 10.71
N TYR A 182 15.39 17.95 11.42
CA TYR A 182 15.31 18.28 12.85
C TYR A 182 16.15 17.36 13.73
N VAL A 183 16.20 16.06 13.42
CA VAL A 183 17.00 15.11 14.21
C VAL A 183 18.50 15.36 14.00
N ASN A 184 18.91 15.77 12.80
CA ASN A 184 20.33 16.01 12.48
C ASN A 184 20.75 17.47 12.64
N HIS A 185 19.87 18.34 13.13
CA HIS A 185 20.13 19.76 13.24
C HIS A 185 21.33 20.06 14.17
N PRO A 186 22.16 21.07 13.90
CA PRO A 186 23.27 21.45 14.79
C PRO A 186 22.83 21.85 16.20
N LEU A 187 21.61 22.39 16.33
CA LEU A 187 21.00 22.77 17.61
C LEU A 187 20.16 21.66 18.26
N TYR A 188 20.26 20.43 17.76
CA TYR A 188 19.52 19.30 18.33
C TYR A 188 20.04 18.96 19.73
N THR A 189 19.15 18.97 20.73
CA THR A 189 19.47 18.59 22.10
C THR A 189 19.01 17.15 22.36
N PRO A 190 19.93 16.21 22.66
CA PRO A 190 19.57 14.82 22.89
C PRO A 190 18.87 14.63 24.24
N VAL A 191 18.03 13.61 24.32
CA VAL A 191 17.49 13.10 25.58
C VAL A 191 18.55 12.30 26.36
N SER A 192 18.22 11.87 27.57
CA SER A 192 19.13 11.05 28.39
C SER A 192 19.53 9.74 27.68
N GLU A 193 20.71 9.24 28.02
CA GLU A 193 21.25 8.04 27.39
C GLU A 193 20.34 6.82 27.53
N THR A 194 19.81 6.63 28.73
CA THR A 194 18.83 5.58 29.05
C THR A 194 17.58 5.70 28.21
N GLN A 195 17.04 6.92 28.05
CA GLN A 195 15.79 7.13 27.32
C GLN A 195 15.93 6.80 25.84
N TRP A 196 16.98 7.28 25.16
CA TRP A 196 17.11 7.01 23.73
C TRP A 196 17.39 5.54 23.44
N LYS A 197 18.15 4.87 24.30
CA LYS A 197 18.37 3.41 24.19
C LYS A 197 17.05 2.65 24.32
N ILE A 198 16.24 2.95 25.34
CA ILE A 198 14.93 2.34 25.52
C ILE A 198 14.04 2.59 24.29
N GLY A 199 14.00 3.84 23.81
CA GLY A 199 13.20 4.21 22.63
C GLY A 199 13.56 3.41 21.38
N PHE A 200 14.86 3.30 21.04
CA PHE A 200 15.29 2.52 19.88
C PHE A 200 15.14 1.01 20.08
N ILE A 201 15.36 0.47 21.29
CA ILE A 201 15.13 -0.96 21.56
C ILE A 201 13.65 -1.32 21.36
N LEU A 202 12.74 -0.54 21.96
CA LEU A 202 11.30 -0.71 21.76
C LEU A 202 10.94 -0.56 20.28
N GLY A 203 11.48 0.46 19.63
CA GLY A 203 11.32 0.71 18.20
C GLY A 203 11.70 -0.50 17.35
N LEU A 204 12.85 -1.12 17.64
CA LEU A 204 13.38 -2.25 16.89
C LEU A 204 12.54 -3.52 17.09
N ILE A 205 12.09 -3.79 18.33
CA ILE A 205 11.18 -4.93 18.62
C ILE A 205 9.92 -4.83 17.75
N PHE A 206 9.31 -3.64 17.69
CA PHE A 206 8.11 -3.43 16.89
C PHE A 206 8.39 -3.46 15.38
N GLN A 207 9.58 -3.06 14.94
CA GLN A 207 9.99 -3.13 13.55
C GLN A 207 10.19 -4.58 13.06
N VAL A 208 10.77 -5.45 13.90
CA VAL A 208 10.85 -6.89 13.66
C VAL A 208 9.44 -7.52 13.70
N SER A 209 8.61 -7.11 14.66
CA SER A 209 7.22 -7.57 14.76
C SER A 209 6.40 -7.20 13.50
N ASN A 210 6.63 -6.02 12.93
CA ASN A 210 6.01 -5.57 11.69
C ASN A 210 6.44 -6.44 10.49
N PHE A 211 7.72 -6.79 10.40
CA PHE A 211 8.21 -7.72 9.38
C PHE A 211 7.54 -9.09 9.49
N TYR A 212 7.42 -9.61 10.72
CA TYR A 212 6.72 -10.87 10.99
C TYR A 212 5.24 -10.80 10.59
N CYS A 213 4.56 -9.67 10.85
CA CYS A 213 3.20 -9.45 10.36
C CYS A 213 3.13 -9.49 8.82
N HIS A 214 4.10 -8.94 8.10
CA HIS A 214 4.13 -9.01 6.64
C HIS A 214 4.34 -10.42 6.11
N ILE A 215 5.13 -11.26 6.79
CA ILE A 215 5.26 -12.69 6.46
C ILE A 215 3.91 -13.41 6.62
N ILE A 216 3.21 -13.19 7.73
CA ILE A 216 1.87 -13.77 7.93
C ILE A 216 0.92 -13.34 6.81
N LEU A 217 0.89 -12.04 6.47
CA LEU A 217 0.03 -11.52 5.41
C LEU A 217 0.39 -12.05 4.02
N LYS A 218 1.67 -12.28 3.72
CA LYS A 218 2.12 -12.93 2.48
C LYS A 218 1.54 -14.33 2.33
N ASN A 219 1.48 -15.09 3.42
CA ASN A 219 1.04 -16.48 3.42
C ASN A 219 -0.48 -16.65 3.23
N LEU A 220 -1.26 -15.56 3.36
CA LEU A 220 -2.70 -15.55 3.04
C LEU A 220 -2.99 -15.55 1.53
N ARG A 221 -1.95 -15.48 0.69
CA ARG A 221 -2.07 -15.43 -0.77
C ARG A 221 -1.19 -16.49 -1.40
N ASN A 222 -1.66 -17.06 -2.50
CA ASN A 222 -0.87 -17.93 -3.36
C ASN A 222 0.33 -17.17 -3.98
N PRO A 223 1.36 -17.86 -4.47
CA PRO A 223 2.53 -17.23 -5.11
C PRO A 223 2.17 -16.25 -6.24
N ASN A 224 1.11 -16.53 -7.00
CA ASN A 224 0.60 -15.66 -8.07
C ASN A 224 -0.27 -14.47 -7.57
N GLY A 225 -0.39 -14.27 -6.26
CA GLY A 225 -1.17 -13.19 -5.64
C GLY A 225 -2.67 -13.46 -5.51
N SER A 226 -3.17 -14.57 -6.05
CA SER A 226 -4.56 -15.04 -5.90
C SER A 226 -4.83 -15.58 -4.50
N GLY A 227 -6.10 -15.71 -4.08
CA GLY A 227 -6.44 -16.25 -2.75
C GLY A 227 -7.64 -15.61 -2.05
N GLY A 228 -8.33 -14.66 -2.71
CA GLY A 228 -9.48 -13.98 -2.12
C GLY A 228 -9.11 -13.13 -0.90
N TYR A 229 -10.12 -12.73 -0.12
CA TYR A 229 -9.90 -12.18 1.22
C TYR A 229 -9.92 -13.32 2.22
N GLN A 230 -8.98 -13.32 3.17
CA GLN A 230 -8.89 -14.27 4.27
C GLN A 230 -8.76 -13.51 5.59
N ILE A 231 -9.15 -14.14 6.70
CA ILE A 231 -8.95 -13.59 8.05
C ILE A 231 -7.52 -13.92 8.49
N PRO A 232 -6.64 -12.94 8.74
CA PRO A 232 -5.31 -13.20 9.27
C PRO A 232 -5.39 -13.85 10.66
N GLN A 233 -4.56 -14.86 10.92
CA GLN A 233 -4.44 -15.58 12.19
C GLN A 233 -2.97 -15.64 12.62
N GLY A 234 -2.73 -15.75 13.93
CA GLY A 234 -1.40 -15.83 14.52
C GLY A 234 -0.86 -14.48 15.01
N PHE A 235 0.03 -14.53 16.01
CA PHE A 235 0.63 -13.35 16.63
C PHE A 235 -0.43 -12.31 17.07
N LEU A 236 -0.13 -11.02 16.94
CA LEU A 236 -1.05 -9.92 17.23
C LEU A 236 -2.32 -9.95 16.37
N PHE A 237 -2.36 -10.64 15.23
CA PHE A 237 -3.59 -10.73 14.44
C PHE A 237 -4.71 -11.45 15.19
N ASN A 238 -4.40 -12.26 16.22
CA ASN A 238 -5.41 -12.89 17.06
C ASN A 238 -6.22 -11.87 17.88
N ILE A 239 -5.61 -10.73 18.21
CA ILE A 239 -6.15 -9.73 19.13
C ILE A 239 -6.63 -8.48 18.37
N VAL A 240 -5.89 -8.08 17.33
CA VAL A 240 -6.16 -6.87 16.54
C VAL A 240 -6.30 -7.18 15.05
N THR A 241 -7.10 -6.41 14.33
CA THR A 241 -7.31 -6.63 12.89
C THR A 241 -6.11 -6.24 12.05
N CYS A 242 -5.44 -5.13 12.40
CA CYS A 242 -4.35 -4.56 11.61
C CYS A 242 -3.03 -4.60 12.38
N ALA A 243 -2.58 -5.80 12.76
CA ALA A 243 -1.35 -5.98 13.54
C ALA A 243 -0.11 -5.36 12.90
N ASN A 244 -0.01 -5.38 11.57
CA ASN A 244 1.06 -4.72 10.83
C ASN A 244 1.04 -3.19 11.03
N TYR A 245 -0.13 -2.56 11.04
CA TYR A 245 -0.24 -1.12 11.31
C TYR A 245 -0.01 -0.79 12.78
N THR A 246 -0.50 -1.62 13.71
CA THR A 246 -0.17 -1.48 15.13
C THR A 246 1.34 -1.45 15.31
N THR A 247 2.05 -2.51 14.89
CA THR A 247 3.50 -2.60 15.04
C THR A 247 4.24 -1.46 14.33
N GLU A 248 3.75 -1.00 13.18
CA GLU A 248 4.27 0.18 12.48
C GLU A 248 4.12 1.47 13.31
N ILE A 249 2.99 1.68 13.99
CA ILE A 249 2.81 2.88 14.81
C ILE A 249 3.71 2.83 16.04
N TYR A 250 3.75 1.69 16.75
CA TYR A 250 4.55 1.57 17.98
C TYR A 250 6.06 1.63 17.73
N GLN A 251 6.55 1.18 16.57
CA GLN A 251 7.96 1.38 16.23
C GLN A 251 8.30 2.89 16.13
N TRP A 252 7.39 3.70 15.56
CA TRP A 252 7.56 5.15 15.43
C TRP A 252 7.34 5.89 16.75
N VAL A 253 6.52 5.35 17.66
CA VAL A 253 6.49 5.80 19.06
C VAL A 253 7.87 5.61 19.69
N GLY A 254 8.50 4.43 19.54
CA GLY A 254 9.85 4.17 20.03
C GLY A 254 10.89 5.15 19.47
N PHE A 255 10.86 5.38 18.15
CA PHE A 255 11.71 6.39 17.50
C PHE A 255 11.52 7.80 18.10
N ASN A 256 10.28 8.18 18.43
CA ASN A 256 9.97 9.48 19.01
C ASN A 256 10.32 9.59 20.49
N ILE A 257 10.25 8.49 21.25
CA ILE A 257 10.81 8.43 22.62
C ILE A 257 12.32 8.70 22.58
N ALA A 258 13.01 8.16 21.56
CA ALA A 258 14.45 8.31 21.43
C ALA A 258 14.89 9.67 20.91
N THR A 259 14.19 10.23 19.94
CA THR A 259 14.63 11.46 19.25
C THR A 259 13.98 12.73 19.77
N GLN A 260 12.75 12.68 20.30
CA GLN A 260 11.99 13.82 20.82
C GLN A 260 12.07 15.09 19.95
N THR A 261 11.68 15.00 18.69
CA THR A 261 11.54 16.17 17.81
C THR A 261 10.08 16.44 17.49
N VAL A 262 9.71 17.72 17.37
CA VAL A 262 8.38 18.13 16.88
C VAL A 262 8.11 17.52 15.50
N ALA A 263 9.12 17.49 14.63
CA ALA A 263 9.02 16.88 13.31
C ALA A 263 8.65 15.40 13.37
N GLY A 264 9.31 14.62 14.25
CA GLY A 264 9.01 13.22 14.47
C GLY A 264 7.59 12.99 15.01
N ILE A 265 7.12 13.83 15.93
CA ILE A 265 5.78 13.72 16.52
C ILE A 265 4.70 14.03 15.49
N LEU A 266 4.88 15.10 14.69
CA LEU A 266 3.95 15.44 13.60
C LEU A 266 3.89 14.34 12.54
N PHE A 267 5.04 13.75 12.20
CA PHE A 267 5.10 12.58 11.33
C PHE A 267 4.32 11.39 11.92
N LEU A 268 4.52 11.08 13.20
CA LEU A 268 3.81 9.99 13.89
C LEU A 268 2.30 10.21 13.88
N ILE A 269 1.83 11.42 14.17
CA ILE A 269 0.40 11.76 14.15
C ILE A 269 -0.17 11.57 12.73
N ALA A 270 0.49 12.12 11.71
CA ALA A 270 0.06 12.01 10.33
C ALA A 270 0.01 10.54 9.87
N ALA A 271 1.08 9.78 10.11
CA ALA A 271 1.17 8.37 9.76
C ALA A 271 0.09 7.53 10.47
N THR A 272 -0.13 7.80 11.77
CA THR A 272 -1.17 7.13 12.57
C THR A 272 -2.57 7.41 12.04
N GLY A 273 -2.90 8.66 11.72
CA GLY A 273 -4.21 9.03 11.17
C GLY A 273 -4.50 8.34 9.83
N ILE A 274 -3.52 8.30 8.92
CA ILE A 274 -3.65 7.62 7.63
C ILE A 274 -3.85 6.11 7.83
N MET A 275 -3.02 5.47 8.66
CA MET A 275 -3.12 4.04 8.92
C MET A 275 -4.41 3.66 9.63
N LEU A 276 -4.90 4.47 10.57
CA LEU A 276 -6.18 4.24 11.25
C LEU A 276 -7.34 4.26 10.28
N ASN A 277 -7.40 5.23 9.37
CA ASN A 277 -8.43 5.28 8.34
C ASN A 277 -8.44 4.00 7.48
N TRP A 278 -7.26 3.53 7.07
CA TRP A 278 -7.14 2.26 6.34
C TRP A 278 -7.49 1.05 7.20
N ALA A 279 -7.14 1.05 8.48
CA ALA A 279 -7.41 -0.02 9.42
C ALA A 279 -8.93 -0.20 9.64
N VAL A 280 -9.65 0.90 9.87
CA VAL A 280 -11.10 0.92 10.04
C VAL A 280 -11.79 0.43 8.76
N ALA A 281 -11.35 0.91 7.59
CA ALA A 281 -11.88 0.45 6.31
C ALA A 281 -11.64 -1.05 6.08
N LYS A 282 -10.47 -1.59 6.47
CA LYS A 282 -10.16 -3.01 6.40
C LYS A 282 -11.03 -3.82 7.37
N HIS A 283 -11.16 -3.37 8.61
CA HIS A 283 -11.96 -4.03 9.64
C HIS A 283 -13.45 -4.13 9.24
N ARG A 284 -14.04 -3.02 8.79
CA ARG A 284 -15.44 -3.02 8.30
C ARG A 284 -15.64 -3.98 7.14
N ARG A 285 -14.69 -4.05 6.21
CA ARG A 285 -14.74 -4.96 5.06
C ARG A 285 -14.70 -6.43 5.49
N LEU A 286 -13.79 -6.78 6.40
CA LEU A 286 -13.68 -8.15 6.90
C LEU A 286 -14.96 -8.57 7.65
N LYS A 287 -15.52 -7.72 8.51
CA LYS A 287 -16.79 -8.00 9.18
C LYS A 287 -17.95 -8.23 8.21
N LYS A 288 -17.98 -7.51 7.07
CA LYS A 288 -19.01 -7.70 6.03
C LYS A 288 -18.80 -8.99 5.23
N LEU A 289 -17.55 -9.34 4.92
CA LEU A 289 -17.23 -10.54 4.15
C LEU A 289 -17.41 -11.83 4.99
N PHE A 290 -17.17 -11.72 6.29
CA PHE A 290 -17.21 -12.81 7.25
C PHE A 290 -18.30 -12.53 8.30
N ASP A 291 -19.55 -12.50 7.85
CA ASP A 291 -20.73 -12.14 8.65
C ASP A 291 -21.33 -13.32 9.43
N GLY A 292 -20.90 -14.55 9.17
CA GLY A 292 -21.47 -15.75 9.78
C GLY A 292 -22.78 -16.21 9.16
N LYS A 293 -23.22 -15.61 8.05
CA LYS A 293 -24.49 -15.94 7.37
C LYS A 293 -24.24 -16.88 6.19
N GLU A 294 -25.23 -17.69 5.82
CA GLU A 294 -25.19 -18.55 4.63
C GLU A 294 -23.95 -19.48 4.61
N GLY A 295 -23.57 -20.04 5.75
CA GLY A 295 -22.40 -20.91 5.89
C GLY A 295 -21.04 -20.21 5.84
N ARG A 296 -21.00 -18.86 5.72
CA ARG A 296 -19.75 -18.10 5.76
C ARG A 296 -19.15 -18.07 7.17
N PRO A 297 -17.80 -18.02 7.33
CA PRO A 297 -17.20 -17.87 8.64
C PRO A 297 -17.54 -16.52 9.27
N LYS A 298 -17.62 -16.47 10.60
CA LYS A 298 -17.87 -15.25 11.36
C LYS A 298 -16.57 -14.58 11.76
N TYR A 299 -16.44 -13.27 11.53
CA TYR A 299 -15.29 -12.50 11.94
C TYR A 299 -15.17 -12.45 13.48
N PRO A 300 -14.00 -12.76 14.07
CA PRO A 300 -13.81 -12.74 15.51
C PRO A 300 -13.86 -11.32 16.09
N ARG A 301 -14.23 -11.19 17.37
CA ARG A 301 -14.20 -9.92 18.08
C ARG A 301 -12.75 -9.52 18.35
N ARG A 302 -12.28 -8.48 17.64
CA ARG A 302 -10.91 -7.95 17.71
C ARG A 302 -10.94 -6.44 17.78
N TRP A 303 -9.94 -5.85 18.40
CA TRP A 303 -9.68 -4.42 18.28
C TRP A 303 -9.22 -4.10 16.84
N VAL A 304 -9.33 -2.84 16.42
CA VAL A 304 -8.86 -2.47 15.07
C VAL A 304 -7.34 -2.33 15.07
N ILE A 305 -6.82 -1.58 16.03
CA ILE A 305 -5.40 -1.40 16.39
C ILE A 305 -5.27 -1.73 17.90
N LEU A 306 -4.07 -1.72 18.47
CA LEU A 306 -3.89 -1.96 19.91
C LEU A 306 -4.17 -0.68 20.73
N PRO A 307 -4.82 -0.77 21.90
CA PRO A 307 -4.94 0.36 22.83
C PRO A 307 -3.58 0.91 23.28
N PRO A 308 -3.45 2.22 23.57
CA PRO A 308 -4.53 3.20 23.75
C PRO A 308 -4.97 3.92 22.46
N ILE A 309 -4.50 3.50 21.29
CA ILE A 309 -4.71 4.25 20.04
C ILE A 309 -6.15 4.12 19.54
N PHE A 310 -6.68 2.89 19.43
CA PHE A 310 -8.07 2.62 18.98
C PHE A 310 -8.51 1.17 19.21
#